data_AF-A0A4U0TPE1-F1
#
_entry.id   AF-A0A4U0TPE1-F1
#
_cell.length_a   1.000
_cell.length_b   1.000
_cell.length_c   1.000
_cell.angle_alpha   90.00
_cell.angle_beta   90.00
_cell.angle_gamma   90.00
#
_symmetry.space_group_name_H-M   'P 1'
#
loop_
_entity.id
_entity.type
_entity.pdbx_description
1 polymer ?
#
loop_
_entity_poly.entity_id
_entity_poly.type
_entity_poly.pdbx_seq_one_letter_code
_entity_poly.pdbx_strand_id
1 'polypeptide(L)'
;MAAVWLVASIANLFSSSVARRLGLVRAMVFTHLPNAVFLAFIPLAPTWWMMDMLLLASSAFGSMDQAPRSAFVAAVFLPSERTAVMGTLNLVRTLAAAGGPLVTGYFHEKKMWTAVFFLSAALKIAYDIGLLMMFVNTKLPETQRRPRETTVTDMDVGVLLSESLTPPEAFETFDDEEVGGYEGGGYGKDQGKWNYEHIEELNEQHKCLVGAFGFHIHPSIPVAKEEHDFRVADIACGSGIWLTDIATQYPHAQCDGFDISDKQFPASSDLKRDFPDSLRFHVRDATAEGGYGKDFECQFDIVAVRLLHISIAGAQWTRAVQNAIALLKPGGYLQWIDWDPHSARLVQSRPMLEHTAIDQLLGLFKQFLGALDTGATARLPEEMRE
;
A
#
# COMPACT_ATOMS: atom_id res chain seq x y z
N MET A 1 19.48 -16.34 32.61
CA MET A 1 19.14 -15.20 31.73
C MET A 1 19.26 -15.53 30.25
N ALA A 2 20.40 -16.03 29.73
CA ALA A 2 20.53 -16.35 28.29
C ALA A 2 19.44 -17.30 27.75
N ALA A 3 19.11 -18.36 28.50
CA ALA A 3 18.06 -19.32 28.11
C ALA A 3 16.67 -18.68 27.99
N VAL A 4 16.34 -17.72 28.87
CA VAL A 4 15.07 -16.98 28.87
C VAL A 4 14.94 -16.14 27.60
N TRP A 5 16.00 -15.41 27.24
CA TRP A 5 16.04 -14.62 26.00
C TRP A 5 16.00 -15.49 24.74
N LEU A 6 16.70 -16.62 24.75
CA LEU A 6 16.69 -17.57 23.63
C LEU A 6 15.28 -18.15 23.40
N VAL A 7 14.61 -18.58 24.47
CA VAL A 7 13.24 -19.10 24.40
C VAL A 7 12.26 -18.01 23.94
N ALA A 8 12.39 -16.77 24.44
CA ALA A 8 11.58 -15.64 23.99
C ALA A 8 11.76 -15.35 22.48
N SER A 9 13.01 -15.34 22.00
CA SER A 9 13.30 -15.13 20.57
C SER A 9 12.71 -16.22 19.69
N ILE A 10 12.81 -17.49 20.10
CA ILE A 10 12.21 -18.61 19.38
C ILE A 10 10.68 -18.49 19.38
N ALA A 11 10.07 -18.17 20.52
CA ALA A 11 8.62 -17.98 20.62
C ALA A 11 8.13 -16.84 19.71
N ASN A 12 8.92 -15.78 19.56
CA ASN A 12 8.59 -14.65 18.69
C ASN A 12 8.49 -15.01 17.21
N LEU A 13 9.17 -16.06 16.74
CA LEU A 13 9.00 -16.54 15.37
C LEU A 13 7.55 -16.99 15.09
N PHE A 14 6.87 -17.52 16.11
CA PHE A 14 5.49 -17.98 16.01
C PHE A 14 4.46 -16.85 16.21
N SER A 15 4.88 -15.70 16.72
CA SER A 15 4.03 -14.53 17.00
C SER A 15 3.22 -14.09 15.76
N SER A 16 3.85 -14.05 14.59
CA SER A 16 3.22 -13.68 13.32
C SER A 16 2.17 -14.71 12.86
N SER A 17 2.41 -16.01 13.09
CA SER A 17 1.46 -17.08 12.76
C SER A 17 0.23 -17.04 13.66
N VAL A 18 0.41 -16.77 14.96
CA VAL A 18 -0.70 -16.64 15.92
C VAL A 18 -1.56 -15.43 15.57
N ALA A 19 -0.92 -14.29 15.24
CA ALA A 19 -1.61 -13.09 14.78
C ALA A 19 -2.48 -13.33 13.55
N ARG A 20 -1.97 -14.11 12.58
CA ARG A 20 -2.68 -14.44 11.33
C ARG A 20 -3.92 -15.29 11.55
N ARG A 21 -3.93 -16.16 12.56
CA ARG A 21 -5.05 -17.10 12.83
C ARG A 21 -6.13 -16.50 13.72
N LEU A 22 -5.74 -15.69 14.70
CA LEU A 22 -6.66 -15.18 15.73
C LEU A 22 -7.05 -13.72 15.50
N GLY A 23 -6.32 -12.98 14.67
CA GLY A 23 -6.41 -11.53 14.54
C GLY A 23 -5.49 -10.80 15.52
N LEU A 24 -5.13 -9.55 15.20
CA LEU A 24 -4.06 -8.81 15.88
C LEU A 24 -4.32 -8.61 17.39
N VAL A 25 -5.51 -8.15 17.78
CA VAL A 25 -5.86 -7.91 19.19
C VAL A 25 -6.07 -9.20 19.96
N ARG A 26 -6.80 -10.16 19.39
CA ARG A 26 -7.06 -11.44 20.06
C ARG A 26 -5.78 -12.24 20.26
N ALA A 27 -4.81 -12.13 19.35
CA ALA A 27 -3.50 -12.76 19.50
C ALA A 27 -2.66 -12.15 20.65
N MET A 28 -2.71 -10.84 20.86
CA MET A 28 -2.07 -10.20 22.03
C MET A 28 -2.68 -10.70 23.33
N VAL A 29 -4.01 -10.71 23.42
CA VAL A 29 -4.72 -11.19 24.62
C VAL A 29 -4.45 -12.68 24.88
N PHE A 30 -4.47 -13.49 23.82
CA PHE A 30 -4.21 -14.94 23.90
C PHE A 30 -2.79 -15.27 24.40
N THR A 31 -1.82 -14.41 24.11
CA THR A 31 -0.43 -14.60 24.54
C THR A 31 -0.17 -14.01 25.93
N HIS A 32 -0.84 -12.91 26.28
CA HIS A 32 -0.66 -12.27 27.58
C HIS A 32 -1.37 -13.00 28.73
N LEU A 33 -2.55 -13.58 28.50
CA LEU A 33 -3.30 -14.26 29.56
C LEU A 33 -2.54 -15.46 30.15
N PRO A 34 -2.02 -16.42 29.36
CA PRO A 34 -1.17 -17.49 29.89
C PRO A 34 0.09 -16.95 30.57
N ASN A 35 0.72 -15.91 30.01
CA ASN A 35 1.89 -15.28 30.61
C ASN A 35 1.58 -14.72 32.01
N ALA A 36 0.47 -14.01 32.19
CA ALA A 36 0.07 -13.47 33.48
C ALA A 36 -0.19 -14.57 34.51
N VAL A 37 -0.79 -15.68 34.08
CA VAL A 37 -0.98 -16.87 34.91
C VAL A 37 0.37 -17.47 35.33
N PHE A 38 1.28 -17.73 34.39
CA PHE A 38 2.60 -18.27 34.73
C PHE A 38 3.36 -17.37 35.69
N LEU A 39 3.36 -16.05 35.47
CA LEU A 39 3.99 -15.06 36.34
C LEU A 39 3.43 -15.09 37.76
N ALA A 40 2.12 -15.24 37.92
CA ALA A 40 1.47 -15.35 39.24
C ALA A 40 1.88 -16.65 39.98
N PHE A 41 2.15 -17.73 39.24
CA PHE A 41 2.53 -19.03 39.81
C PHE A 41 4.02 -19.17 40.14
N ILE A 42 4.91 -18.34 39.56
CA ILE A 42 6.36 -18.33 39.88
C ILE A 42 6.64 -18.34 41.39
N PRO A 43 6.07 -17.44 42.23
CA PRO A 43 6.34 -17.42 43.67
C PRO A 43 5.79 -18.64 44.43
N LEU A 44 4.87 -19.41 43.86
CA LEU A 44 4.31 -20.62 44.48
C LEU A 44 5.06 -21.90 44.09
N ALA A 45 6.07 -21.82 43.21
CA ALA A 45 6.81 -22.98 42.77
C ALA A 45 7.56 -23.63 43.95
N PRO A 46 7.25 -24.89 44.32
CA PRO A 46 7.87 -25.54 45.47
C PRO A 46 9.31 -26.01 45.19
N THR A 47 9.71 -26.02 43.92
CA THR A 47 11.02 -26.49 43.47
C THR A 47 11.63 -25.50 42.47
N TRP A 48 12.96 -25.44 42.42
CA TRP A 48 13.69 -24.52 41.55
C TRP A 48 13.46 -24.81 40.06
N TRP A 49 13.29 -26.09 39.67
CA TRP A 49 13.05 -26.47 38.28
C TRP A 49 11.63 -26.08 37.81
N MET A 50 10.62 -26.13 38.68
CA MET A 50 9.28 -25.63 38.37
C MET A 50 9.30 -24.12 38.19
N MET A 51 10.07 -23.40 39.02
CA MET A 51 10.25 -21.95 38.89
C MET A 51 10.87 -21.59 37.54
N ASP A 52 11.93 -22.29 37.15
CA ASP A 52 12.59 -22.09 35.86
C ASP A 52 11.67 -22.40 34.68
N MET A 53 10.90 -23.50 34.74
CA MET A 53 9.93 -23.84 33.69
C MET A 53 8.83 -22.78 33.56
N LEU A 54 8.28 -22.29 34.67
CA LEU A 54 7.29 -21.21 34.67
C LEU A 54 7.87 -19.89 34.17
N LEU A 55 9.12 -19.59 34.50
CA LEU A 55 9.83 -18.40 34.01
C LEU A 55 10.07 -18.48 32.50
N LEU A 56 10.49 -19.63 31.98
CA LEU A 56 10.68 -19.86 30.55
C LEU A 56 9.34 -19.78 29.79
N ALA A 57 8.28 -20.39 30.33
CA ALA A 57 6.95 -20.29 29.76
C ALA A 57 6.42 -18.84 29.78
N SER A 58 6.53 -18.13 30.90
CA SER A 58 6.16 -16.72 31.01
C SER A 58 6.92 -15.87 29.99
N SER A 59 8.22 -16.11 29.82
CA SER A 59 9.03 -15.39 28.84
C SER A 59 8.65 -15.70 27.40
N ALA A 60 8.32 -16.95 27.07
CA ALA A 60 7.87 -17.36 25.74
C ALA A 60 6.57 -16.65 25.35
N PHE A 61 5.53 -16.78 26.20
CA PHE A 61 4.23 -16.19 25.92
C PHE A 61 4.25 -14.67 26.04
N GLY A 62 5.07 -14.11 26.94
CA GLY A 62 5.17 -12.68 27.17
C GLY A 62 5.91 -11.89 26.10
N SER A 63 6.66 -12.53 25.21
CA SER A 63 7.35 -11.87 24.10
C SER A 63 6.57 -11.91 22.79
N MET A 64 5.61 -12.83 22.67
CA MET A 64 4.84 -13.09 21.44
C MET A 64 3.84 -11.98 21.06
N ASP A 65 3.78 -10.89 21.81
CA ASP A 65 2.94 -9.73 21.52
C ASP A 65 3.61 -8.71 20.59
N GLN A 66 4.94 -8.81 20.43
CA GLN A 66 5.73 -7.82 19.70
C GLN A 66 5.26 -7.61 18.26
N ALA A 67 5.06 -8.69 17.49
CA ALA A 67 4.63 -8.60 16.09
C ALA A 67 3.14 -8.20 15.94
N PRO A 68 2.17 -8.80 16.68
CA PRO A 68 0.79 -8.33 16.63
C PRO A 68 0.67 -6.86 17.01
N ARG A 69 1.40 -6.40 18.04
CA ARG A 69 1.34 -5.02 18.53
C ARG A 69 1.84 -4.02 17.51
N SER A 70 2.98 -4.30 16.87
CA SER A 70 3.52 -3.41 15.84
C SER A 70 2.60 -3.37 14.62
N ALA A 71 2.06 -4.51 14.20
CA ALA A 71 1.09 -4.60 13.12
C ALA A 71 -0.22 -3.87 13.46
N PHE A 72 -0.68 -3.94 14.71
CA PHE A 72 -1.86 -3.22 15.17
C PHE A 72 -1.68 -1.70 15.10
N VAL A 73 -0.54 -1.18 15.58
CA VAL A 73 -0.22 0.26 15.47
C VAL A 73 -0.15 0.67 13.99
N ALA A 74 0.46 -0.15 13.13
CA ALA A 74 0.53 0.15 11.70
C ALA A 74 -0.86 0.14 11.02
N ALA A 75 -1.79 -0.69 11.49
CA ALA A 75 -3.15 -0.77 10.98
C ALA A 75 -4.05 0.38 11.47
N VAL A 76 -3.78 0.93 12.66
CA VAL A 76 -4.59 2.00 13.27
C VAL A 76 -4.12 3.39 12.89
N PHE A 77 -2.82 3.58 12.63
CA PHE A 77 -2.22 4.90 12.37
C PHE A 77 -1.67 5.05 10.94
N LEU A 78 -1.80 6.26 10.39
CA LEU A 78 -1.33 6.62 9.04
C LEU A 78 0.21 6.59 8.94
N PRO A 79 0.79 6.30 7.76
CA PRO A 79 2.25 6.21 7.57
C PRO A 79 3.03 7.43 8.08
N SER A 80 2.49 8.64 7.89
CA SER A 80 3.08 9.91 8.35
C SER A 80 3.12 10.04 9.88
N GLU A 81 2.21 9.38 10.59
CA GLU A 81 2.06 9.49 12.05
C GLU A 81 2.74 8.34 12.82
N ARG A 82 3.00 7.20 12.15
CA ARG A 82 3.56 5.99 12.78
C ARG A 82 4.85 6.24 13.56
N THR A 83 5.77 7.04 13.02
CA THR A 83 7.05 7.34 13.70
C THR A 83 6.83 8.13 14.99
N ALA A 84 5.94 9.12 14.99
CA ALA A 84 5.61 9.92 16.17
C ALA A 84 4.88 9.09 17.24
N VAL A 85 3.97 8.22 16.80
CA VAL A 85 3.24 7.30 17.69
C VAL A 85 4.19 6.28 18.32
N MET A 86 5.09 5.67 17.54
CA MET A 86 6.09 4.73 18.06
C MET A 86 7.06 5.41 19.04
N GLY A 87 7.47 6.65 18.76
CA GLY A 87 8.26 7.46 19.69
C GLY A 87 7.54 7.68 21.01
N THR A 88 6.27 8.07 20.96
CA THR A 88 5.43 8.27 22.16
C THR A 88 5.23 6.97 22.93
N LEU A 89 4.92 5.85 22.25
CA LEU A 89 4.76 4.53 22.86
C LEU A 89 6.05 4.06 23.55
N ASN A 90 7.21 4.29 22.93
CA ASN A 90 8.50 3.94 23.50
C ASN A 90 8.87 4.83 24.70
N LEU A 91 8.53 6.13 24.65
CA LEU A 91 8.69 7.03 25.80
C LEU A 91 7.89 6.52 27.00
N VAL A 92 6.59 6.25 26.81
CA VAL A 92 5.71 5.73 27.87
C VAL A 92 6.22 4.41 28.42
N ARG A 93 6.63 3.48 27.54
CA ARG A 93 7.20 2.19 27.95
C ARG A 93 8.47 2.37 28.80
N THR A 94 9.36 3.26 28.39
CA THR A 94 10.63 3.51 29.08
C THR A 94 10.41 4.13 30.46
N LEU A 95 9.48 5.09 30.56
CA LEU A 95 9.10 5.69 31.84
C LEU A 95 8.45 4.68 32.78
N ALA A 96 7.54 3.84 32.26
CA ALA A 96 6.93 2.77 33.04
C ALA A 96 7.97 1.75 33.53
N ALA A 97 8.95 1.40 32.69
CA ALA A 97 10.03 0.49 33.04
C ALA A 97 10.96 1.07 34.12
N ALA A 98 11.20 2.39 34.11
CA ALA A 98 11.98 3.06 35.15
C ALA A 98 11.30 3.01 36.53
N GLY A 99 9.97 3.04 36.60
CA GLY A 99 9.22 2.93 37.84
C GLY A 99 9.18 1.52 38.46
N GLY A 100 9.34 0.47 37.64
CA GLY A 100 9.26 -0.93 38.07
C GLY A 100 10.21 -1.29 39.23
N PRO A 101 11.53 -1.00 39.12
CA PRO A 101 12.49 -1.26 40.19
C PRO A 101 12.16 -0.58 41.53
N LEU A 102 11.59 0.63 41.51
CA LEU A 102 11.20 1.35 42.72
C LEU A 102 10.06 0.64 43.45
N VAL A 103 9.02 0.23 42.70
CA VAL A 103 7.88 -0.51 43.26
C VAL A 103 8.33 -1.87 43.78
N THR A 104 9.08 -2.63 42.99
CA THR A 104 9.56 -3.96 43.39
C THR A 104 10.50 -3.91 44.60
N GLY A 105 11.39 -2.91 44.67
CA GLY A 105 12.28 -2.66 45.80
C GLY A 105 11.52 -2.36 47.09
N TYR A 106 10.50 -1.50 47.03
CA TYR A 106 9.66 -1.18 48.19
C TYR A 106 8.95 -2.42 48.78
N PHE A 107 8.39 -3.28 47.92
CA PHE A 107 7.74 -4.52 48.36
C PHE A 107 8.73 -5.58 48.86
N HIS A 108 9.94 -5.60 48.30
CA HIS A 108 11.02 -6.47 48.77
C HIS A 108 11.45 -6.09 50.19
N GLU A 109 11.64 -4.80 50.48
CA GLU A 109 11.97 -4.30 51.84
C GLU A 109 10.92 -4.69 52.89
N LYS A 110 9.63 -4.70 52.50
CA LYS A 110 8.52 -5.11 53.37
C LYS A 110 8.34 -6.63 53.51
N LYS A 111 9.25 -7.45 52.95
CA LYS A 111 9.15 -8.92 52.89
C LYS A 111 7.89 -9.43 52.18
N MET A 112 7.25 -8.59 51.37
CA MET A 112 6.03 -8.91 50.60
C MET A 112 6.35 -9.09 49.11
N TRP A 113 7.46 -9.75 48.79
CA TRP A 113 7.95 -9.89 47.42
C TRP A 113 6.98 -10.67 46.51
N THR A 114 6.20 -11.60 47.05
CA THR A 114 5.17 -12.35 46.30
C THR A 114 4.03 -11.46 45.81
N ALA A 115 3.70 -10.40 46.56
CA ALA A 115 2.64 -9.47 46.19
C ALA A 115 2.92 -8.74 44.87
N VAL A 116 4.20 -8.56 44.51
CA VAL A 116 4.63 -7.94 43.25
C VAL A 116 4.20 -8.78 42.04
N PHE A 117 4.34 -10.10 42.14
CA PHE A 117 3.96 -11.03 41.06
C PHE A 117 2.45 -11.05 40.85
N PHE A 118 1.67 -11.11 41.93
CA PHE A 118 0.21 -11.04 41.85
C PHE A 118 -0.28 -9.68 41.34
N LEU A 119 0.33 -8.58 41.80
CA LEU A 119 0.00 -7.24 41.33
C LEU A 119 0.29 -7.09 39.83
N SER A 120 1.44 -7.59 39.37
CA SER A 120 1.82 -7.57 37.94
C SER A 120 0.86 -8.42 37.09
N ALA A 121 0.51 -9.61 37.54
CA ALA A 121 -0.45 -10.48 36.86
C ALA A 121 -1.85 -9.84 36.79
N ALA A 122 -2.32 -9.26 37.89
CA ALA A 122 -3.61 -8.57 37.94
C ALA A 122 -3.66 -7.37 36.98
N LEU A 123 -2.60 -6.55 36.94
CA LEU A 123 -2.49 -5.42 36.02
C LEU A 123 -2.51 -5.87 34.55
N LYS A 124 -1.79 -6.93 34.20
CA LYS A 124 -1.79 -7.50 32.85
C LYS A 124 -3.18 -8.00 32.45
N ILE A 125 -3.81 -8.82 33.29
CA ILE A 125 -5.14 -9.37 33.03
C ILE A 125 -6.18 -8.24 32.88
N ALA A 126 -6.14 -7.22 33.75
CA ALA A 126 -7.05 -6.09 33.66
C ALA A 126 -6.88 -5.30 32.34
N TYR A 127 -5.63 -5.07 31.93
CA TYR A 127 -5.32 -4.44 30.64
C TYR A 127 -5.84 -5.28 29.46
N ASP A 128 -5.58 -6.59 29.45
CA ASP A 128 -5.97 -7.47 28.35
C ASP A 128 -7.48 -7.59 28.21
N ILE A 129 -8.20 -7.66 29.34
CA ILE A 129 -9.66 -7.66 29.37
C ILE A 129 -10.19 -6.32 28.86
N GLY A 130 -9.61 -5.19 29.30
CA GLY A 130 -9.98 -3.86 28.82
C GLY A 130 -9.76 -3.69 27.31
N LEU A 131 -8.62 -4.16 26.81
CA LEU A 131 -8.29 -4.17 25.39
C LEU A 131 -9.28 -5.03 24.60
N LEU A 132 -9.60 -6.23 25.11
CA LEU A 132 -10.56 -7.13 24.49
C LEU A 132 -11.95 -6.50 24.46
N MET A 133 -12.43 -5.91 25.56
CA MET A 133 -13.74 -5.24 25.62
C MET A 133 -13.84 -4.06 24.65
N MET A 134 -12.79 -3.24 24.54
CA MET A 134 -12.80 -2.07 23.65
C MET A 134 -12.79 -2.47 22.16
N PHE A 135 -12.16 -3.60 21.83
CA PHE A 135 -11.97 -4.04 20.44
C PHE A 135 -12.74 -5.31 20.03
N VAL A 136 -13.65 -5.82 20.88
CA VAL A 136 -14.38 -7.07 20.58
C VAL A 136 -15.33 -6.93 19.38
N ASN A 137 -15.88 -5.73 19.20
CA ASN A 137 -16.90 -5.41 18.18
C ASN A 137 -16.37 -4.49 17.07
N THR A 138 -15.12 -4.02 17.15
CA THR A 138 -14.51 -3.25 16.08
C THR A 138 -13.84 -4.22 15.13
N LYS A 139 -14.36 -4.31 13.91
CA LYS A 139 -13.63 -4.91 12.80
C LYS A 139 -12.44 -4.01 12.54
N LEU A 140 -11.31 -4.34 13.15
CA LEU A 140 -10.03 -3.87 12.64
C LEU A 140 -9.96 -4.32 11.18
N PRO A 141 -9.26 -3.58 10.31
CA PRO A 141 -8.86 -4.11 9.01
C PRO A 141 -7.93 -5.30 9.29
N GLU A 142 -8.54 -6.44 9.64
CA GLU A 142 -7.98 -7.74 9.42
C GLU A 142 -7.47 -7.68 7.99
N THR A 143 -6.21 -8.07 7.82
CA THR A 143 -5.48 -8.08 6.56
C THR A 143 -6.30 -8.78 5.47
N GLN A 144 -7.34 -8.12 4.95
CA GLN A 144 -7.81 -8.26 3.59
C GLN A 144 -6.53 -8.03 2.82
N ARG A 145 -6.10 -9.10 2.16
CA ARG A 145 -4.91 -9.15 1.33
C ARG A 145 -4.74 -7.80 0.64
N ARG A 146 -3.87 -6.95 1.19
CA ARG A 146 -3.00 -6.16 0.33
C ARG A 146 -2.35 -7.23 -0.55
N PRO A 147 -2.45 -7.15 -1.89
CA PRO A 147 -1.44 -7.80 -2.71
C PRO A 147 -0.12 -7.45 -2.05
N ARG A 148 0.63 -8.47 -1.64
CA ARG A 148 1.84 -8.31 -0.83
C ARG A 148 2.70 -7.24 -1.52
N GLU A 149 2.72 -6.04 -0.95
CA GLU A 149 3.63 -4.98 -1.37
C GLU A 149 5.00 -5.51 -0.97
N THR A 150 5.59 -6.26 -1.90
CA THR A 150 6.82 -6.96 -1.67
C THR A 150 7.90 -5.91 -1.84
N THR A 151 8.21 -5.23 -0.74
CA THR A 151 9.47 -4.51 -0.69
C THR A 151 10.56 -5.56 -0.85
N VAL A 152 11.47 -5.30 -1.78
CA VAL A 152 12.57 -6.17 -2.25
C VAL A 152 13.35 -6.88 -1.13
N THR A 153 13.33 -6.33 0.08
CA THR A 153 14.11 -6.78 1.23
C THR A 153 13.57 -8.02 1.96
N ASP A 154 12.30 -8.41 1.76
CA ASP A 154 11.64 -9.50 2.50
C ASP A 154 11.35 -10.78 1.66
N MET A 155 11.93 -10.89 0.46
CA MET A 155 11.94 -12.16 -0.28
C MET A 155 13.13 -13.00 0.15
N ASP A 156 12.83 -14.14 0.75
CA ASP A 156 13.81 -15.18 1.06
C ASP A 156 14.38 -15.71 -0.27
N VAL A 157 15.61 -15.31 -0.60
CA VAL A 157 16.31 -15.65 -1.86
C VAL A 157 16.40 -17.17 -2.04
N GLY A 158 16.37 -17.95 -0.94
CA GLY A 158 16.35 -19.41 -0.99
C GLY A 158 15.06 -20.01 -1.58
N VAL A 159 13.93 -19.32 -1.51
CA VAL A 159 12.65 -19.76 -2.11
C VAL A 159 12.65 -19.53 -3.63
N LEU A 160 13.31 -18.47 -4.09
CA LEU A 160 13.53 -18.20 -5.52
C LEU A 160 14.56 -19.15 -6.16
N LEU A 161 15.48 -19.69 -5.37
CA LEU A 161 16.52 -20.63 -5.81
C LEU A 161 16.09 -22.12 -5.75
N SER A 162 14.86 -22.41 -5.30
CA SER A 162 14.34 -23.78 -5.41
C SER A 162 14.07 -24.12 -6.88
N GLU A 163 14.80 -25.12 -7.38
CA GLU A 163 14.89 -25.55 -8.78
C GLU A 163 13.60 -26.15 -9.37
N SER A 164 12.43 -25.92 -8.75
CA SER A 164 11.15 -26.47 -9.21
C SER A 164 9.99 -25.52 -8.97
N LEU A 165 10.00 -24.37 -9.64
CA LEU A 165 8.78 -23.63 -9.92
C LEU A 165 8.20 -24.14 -11.24
N THR A 166 7.57 -25.31 -11.20
CA THR A 166 6.53 -25.60 -12.19
C THR A 166 5.37 -24.64 -11.92
N PRO A 167 4.88 -23.91 -12.94
CA PRO A 167 3.67 -23.10 -12.80
C PRO A 167 2.56 -23.97 -12.18
N PRO A 168 1.76 -23.47 -11.24
CA PRO A 168 0.57 -24.19 -10.83
C PRO A 168 -0.30 -24.42 -12.08
N GLU A 169 -0.45 -25.68 -12.49
CA GLU A 169 -1.51 -26.07 -13.42
C GLU A 169 -2.83 -25.70 -12.74
N ALA A 170 -3.66 -24.90 -13.44
CA ALA A 170 -4.86 -24.22 -12.95
C ALA A 170 -4.60 -22.95 -12.13
N PHE A 171 -4.23 -21.87 -12.84
CA PHE A 171 -4.91 -20.61 -12.58
C PHE A 171 -6.22 -20.68 -13.35
N GLU A 172 -7.35 -20.67 -12.65
CA GLU A 172 -8.65 -20.49 -13.31
C GLU A 172 -8.56 -19.19 -14.11
N THR A 173 -8.62 -19.31 -15.43
CA THR A 173 -9.04 -18.22 -16.29
C THR A 173 -10.40 -17.79 -15.74
N PHE A 174 -10.51 -16.54 -15.29
CA PHE A 174 -11.82 -15.97 -15.07
C PHE A 174 -12.46 -15.92 -16.46
N ASP A 175 -13.39 -16.84 -16.70
CA ASP A 175 -14.20 -16.87 -17.90
C ASP A 175 -15.05 -15.57 -17.93
N ASP A 176 -14.83 -14.74 -18.95
CA ASP A 176 -15.54 -13.48 -19.22
C ASP A 176 -17.02 -13.68 -19.64
N GLU A 177 -17.68 -14.77 -19.24
CA GLU A 177 -19.03 -15.13 -19.70
C GLU A 177 -20.17 -14.87 -18.69
N GLU A 178 -19.90 -14.33 -17.50
CA GLU A 178 -20.96 -13.83 -16.59
C GLU A 178 -20.90 -12.31 -16.40
N VAL A 179 -20.92 -11.54 -17.51
CA VAL A 179 -21.40 -10.14 -17.47
C VAL A 179 -22.94 -10.16 -17.50
N GLY A 180 -23.51 -10.67 -16.42
CA GLY A 180 -24.92 -10.48 -16.07
C GLY A 180 -25.09 -9.13 -15.38
N GLY A 181 -26.05 -8.33 -15.85
CA GLY A 181 -26.28 -6.95 -15.41
C GLY A 181 -26.28 -6.76 -13.89
N TYR A 182 -25.50 -5.78 -13.42
CA TYR A 182 -25.51 -5.35 -12.03
C TYR A 182 -26.63 -4.31 -11.81
N GLU A 183 -27.83 -4.79 -11.48
CA GLU A 183 -28.83 -4.01 -10.74
C GLU A 183 -28.57 -4.10 -9.23
N GLY A 184 -28.96 -3.03 -8.52
CA GLY A 184 -28.42 -2.67 -7.21
C GLY A 184 -28.65 -3.65 -6.05
N GLY A 185 -27.72 -3.59 -5.08
CA GLY A 185 -27.82 -4.33 -3.83
C GLY A 185 -26.83 -3.86 -2.76
N GLY A 186 -27.15 -2.76 -2.06
CA GLY A 186 -26.74 -2.43 -0.69
C GLY A 186 -25.28 -2.62 -0.24
N TYR A 187 -24.38 -1.68 -0.55
CA TYR A 187 -23.05 -1.58 0.08
C TYR A 187 -22.63 -0.13 0.33
N GLY A 188 -23.17 0.48 1.38
CA GLY A 188 -22.84 1.85 1.77
C GLY A 188 -22.12 1.88 3.11
N LYS A 189 -20.79 2.05 3.12
CA LYS A 189 -20.00 2.83 4.11
C LYS A 189 -18.47 2.71 3.95
N ASP A 190 -17.93 1.57 3.50
CA ASP A 190 -16.46 1.36 3.47
C ASP A 190 -15.78 1.68 2.12
N GLN A 191 -16.52 1.76 1.01
CA GLN A 191 -15.96 2.14 -0.30
C GLN A 191 -15.40 3.56 -0.31
N GLY A 192 -16.00 4.50 0.43
CA GLY A 192 -15.54 5.88 0.47
C GLY A 192 -14.09 5.97 0.94
N LYS A 193 -13.74 5.31 2.06
CA LYS A 193 -12.39 5.36 2.63
C LYS A 193 -11.33 4.73 1.71
N TRP A 194 -11.63 3.57 1.13
CA TRP A 194 -10.73 2.91 0.16
C TRP A 194 -10.46 3.79 -1.06
N ASN A 195 -11.48 4.47 -1.55
CA ASN A 195 -11.37 5.35 -2.70
C ASN A 195 -10.53 6.60 -2.38
N TYR A 196 -10.69 7.20 -1.19
CA TYR A 196 -9.87 8.33 -0.74
C TYR A 196 -8.37 7.98 -0.61
N GLU A 197 -8.03 6.82 -0.02
CA GLU A 197 -6.63 6.38 0.12
C GLU A 197 -5.97 6.15 -1.26
N HIS A 198 -6.67 5.52 -2.21
CA HIS A 198 -6.14 5.33 -3.57
C HIS A 198 -5.99 6.66 -4.34
N ILE A 199 -6.89 7.61 -4.14
CA ILE A 199 -6.78 8.96 -4.74
C ILE A 199 -5.54 9.67 -4.19
N GLU A 200 -5.25 9.55 -2.89
CA GLU A 200 -4.07 10.17 -2.28
C GLU A 200 -2.76 9.58 -2.86
N GLU A 201 -2.69 8.25 -3.03
CA GLU A 201 -1.54 7.58 -3.66
C GLU A 201 -1.31 8.04 -5.11
N LEU A 202 -2.38 8.15 -5.91
CA LEU A 202 -2.31 8.69 -7.27
C LEU A 202 -1.84 10.16 -7.29
N ASN A 203 -2.30 10.96 -6.33
CA ASN A 203 -1.91 12.36 -6.22
C ASN A 203 -0.44 12.53 -5.81
N GLU A 204 0.08 11.68 -4.92
CA GLU A 204 1.51 11.66 -4.57
C GLU A 204 2.37 11.19 -5.75
N GLN A 205 1.93 10.18 -6.50
CA GLN A 205 2.58 9.75 -7.73
C GLN A 205 2.66 10.89 -8.75
N HIS A 206 1.57 11.64 -8.93
CA HIS A 206 1.53 12.82 -9.79
C HIS A 206 2.56 13.88 -9.35
N LYS A 207 2.61 14.24 -8.06
CA LYS A 207 3.59 15.20 -7.53
C LYS A 207 5.03 14.77 -7.79
N CYS A 208 5.33 13.48 -7.59
CA CYS A 208 6.65 12.92 -7.85
C CYS A 208 7.01 13.03 -9.34
N LEU A 209 6.09 12.65 -10.23
CA LEU A 209 6.28 12.68 -11.68
C LEU A 209 6.53 14.11 -12.18
N VAL A 210 5.65 15.05 -11.82
CA VAL A 210 5.78 16.46 -12.20
C VAL A 210 7.06 17.07 -11.61
N GLY A 211 7.39 16.77 -10.35
CA GLY A 211 8.61 17.24 -9.72
C GLY A 211 9.88 16.72 -10.41
N ALA A 212 9.86 15.51 -10.97
CA ALA A 212 10.98 14.93 -11.70
C ALA A 212 11.15 15.55 -13.11
N PHE A 213 10.06 15.77 -13.85
CA PHE A 213 10.11 16.32 -15.20
C PHE A 213 10.22 17.85 -15.22
N GLY A 214 9.67 18.54 -14.21
CA GLY A 214 9.63 20.00 -14.14
C GLY A 214 8.59 20.65 -15.05
N PHE A 215 7.70 19.88 -15.67
CA PHE A 215 6.63 20.37 -16.54
C PHE A 215 5.38 19.49 -16.46
N HIS A 216 4.21 20.08 -16.71
CA HIS A 216 2.96 19.34 -16.95
C HIS A 216 2.74 19.07 -18.44
N ILE A 217 2.97 20.09 -19.28
CA ILE A 217 3.00 20.01 -20.73
C ILE A 217 4.46 20.22 -21.18
N HIS A 218 4.94 19.36 -22.06
CA HIS A 218 6.32 19.37 -22.52
C HIS A 218 6.66 20.72 -23.19
N PRO A 219 7.83 21.33 -22.91
CA PRO A 219 8.17 22.67 -23.40
C PRO A 219 8.24 22.83 -24.93
N SER A 220 8.32 21.73 -25.69
CA SER A 220 8.29 21.78 -27.16
C SER A 220 6.88 21.97 -27.73
N ILE A 221 5.83 21.75 -26.93
CA ILE A 221 4.45 21.94 -27.35
C ILE A 221 4.14 23.44 -27.23
N PRO A 222 3.75 24.11 -28.33
CA PRO A 222 3.58 25.56 -28.36
C PRO A 222 2.26 25.98 -27.69
N VAL A 223 2.24 25.98 -26.36
CA VAL A 223 1.09 26.41 -25.56
C VAL A 223 1.37 27.79 -24.97
N ALA A 224 0.77 28.82 -25.54
CA ALA A 224 0.84 30.16 -24.98
C ALA A 224 -0.06 30.24 -23.73
N LYS A 225 0.50 30.66 -22.59
CA LYS A 225 -0.25 30.75 -21.32
C LYS A 225 -1.42 31.73 -21.35
N GLU A 226 -1.41 32.71 -22.26
CA GLU A 226 -2.33 33.86 -22.23
C GLU A 226 -3.05 34.13 -23.57
N GLU A 227 -2.72 33.43 -24.67
CA GLU A 227 -3.10 33.91 -26.01
C GLU A 227 -4.05 33.01 -26.81
N HIS A 228 -4.27 31.74 -26.42
CA HIS A 228 -5.12 30.83 -27.19
C HIS A 228 -5.91 29.86 -26.33
N ASP A 229 -7.22 29.74 -26.61
CA ASP A 229 -8.05 28.64 -26.11
C ASP A 229 -7.61 27.35 -26.81
N PHE A 230 -7.23 26.34 -26.04
CA PHE A 230 -6.85 25.02 -26.56
C PHE A 230 -7.57 23.93 -25.77
N ARG A 231 -7.74 22.76 -26.40
CA ARG A 231 -8.42 21.61 -25.81
C ARG A 231 -7.41 20.54 -25.43
N VAL A 232 -7.49 20.06 -24.19
CA VAL A 232 -6.64 19.03 -23.61
C VAL A 232 -7.47 17.83 -23.19
N ALA A 233 -7.02 16.64 -23.55
CA ALA A 233 -7.54 15.39 -23.01
C ALA A 233 -6.50 14.72 -22.09
N ASP A 234 -6.94 14.11 -20.98
CA ASP A 234 -6.13 13.17 -20.18
C ASP A 234 -6.80 11.80 -20.21
N ILE A 235 -6.11 10.82 -20.79
CA ILE A 235 -6.58 9.43 -20.92
C ILE A 235 -6.11 8.63 -19.70
N ALA A 236 -7.02 7.83 -19.15
CA ALA A 236 -6.83 7.13 -17.88
C ALA A 236 -6.46 8.11 -16.75
N CYS A 237 -7.29 9.17 -16.63
CA CYS A 237 -6.99 10.31 -15.78
C CYS A 237 -7.05 10.01 -14.28
N GLY A 238 -7.61 8.87 -13.86
CA GLY A 238 -7.70 8.45 -12.46
C GLY A 238 -8.39 9.49 -11.58
N SER A 239 -7.64 10.09 -10.65
CA SER A 239 -8.16 11.17 -9.78
C SER A 239 -8.41 12.50 -10.49
N GLY A 240 -7.92 12.66 -11.72
CA GLY A 240 -7.99 13.91 -12.47
C GLY A 240 -7.00 14.98 -12.02
N ILE A 241 -6.08 14.67 -11.09
CA ILE A 241 -5.18 15.66 -10.46
C ILE A 241 -4.30 16.44 -11.45
N TRP A 242 -3.83 15.77 -12.51
CA TRP A 242 -3.05 16.47 -13.54
C TRP A 242 -3.91 17.43 -14.33
N LEU A 243 -5.13 17.01 -14.65
CA LEU A 243 -6.07 17.82 -15.40
C LEU A 243 -6.54 19.04 -14.58
N THR A 244 -6.68 18.90 -13.24
CA THR A 244 -6.93 20.04 -12.34
C THR A 244 -5.73 21.00 -12.28
N ASP A 245 -4.50 20.49 -12.31
CA ASP A 245 -3.30 21.33 -12.35
C ASP A 245 -3.19 22.08 -13.69
N ILE A 246 -3.52 21.42 -14.81
CA ILE A 246 -3.60 22.06 -16.13
C ILE A 246 -4.66 23.15 -16.13
N ALA A 247 -5.87 22.86 -15.67
CA ALA A 247 -6.95 23.85 -15.64
C ALA A 247 -6.63 25.05 -14.73
N THR A 248 -5.84 24.83 -13.67
CA THR A 248 -5.36 25.90 -12.80
C THR A 248 -4.27 26.75 -13.46
N GLN A 249 -3.33 26.13 -14.19
CA GLN A 249 -2.23 26.83 -14.86
C GLN A 249 -2.65 27.52 -16.17
N TYR A 250 -3.66 26.96 -16.83
CA TYR A 250 -4.20 27.42 -18.12
C TYR A 250 -5.72 27.59 -18.00
N PRO A 251 -6.22 28.67 -17.38
CA PRO A 251 -7.66 28.88 -17.19
C PRO A 251 -8.49 28.95 -18.48
N HIS A 252 -7.82 29.23 -19.60
CA HIS A 252 -8.38 29.30 -20.95
C HIS A 252 -8.48 27.92 -21.65
N ALA A 253 -7.85 26.89 -21.08
CA ALA A 253 -7.89 25.55 -21.64
C ALA A 253 -9.23 24.86 -21.34
N GLN A 254 -9.80 24.19 -22.33
CA GLN A 254 -10.89 23.24 -22.10
C GLN A 254 -10.30 21.85 -21.89
N CYS A 255 -10.61 21.25 -20.76
CA CYS A 255 -10.00 20.04 -20.28
C CYS A 255 -11.04 18.92 -20.15
N ASP A 256 -10.80 17.79 -20.81
CA ASP A 256 -11.65 16.61 -20.75
C ASP A 256 -10.85 15.40 -20.22
N GLY A 257 -11.26 14.85 -19.08
CA GLY A 257 -10.66 13.65 -18.49
C GLY A 257 -11.45 12.40 -18.87
N PHE A 258 -10.75 11.34 -19.24
CA PHE A 258 -11.34 10.05 -19.58
C PHE A 258 -10.79 8.95 -18.70
N ASP A 259 -11.67 8.15 -18.09
CA ASP A 259 -11.27 6.97 -17.32
C ASP A 259 -12.31 5.86 -17.44
N ILE A 260 -11.90 4.60 -17.24
CA ILE A 260 -12.81 3.45 -17.29
C ILE A 260 -13.85 3.48 -16.16
N SER A 261 -13.60 4.25 -15.09
CA SER A 261 -14.52 4.40 -13.96
C SER A 261 -14.60 5.85 -13.46
N ASP A 262 -15.80 6.26 -13.03
CA ASP A 262 -16.04 7.55 -12.37
C ASP A 262 -15.68 7.57 -10.89
N LYS A 263 -15.28 6.44 -10.31
CA LYS A 263 -15.08 6.30 -8.86
C LYS A 263 -14.08 7.33 -8.34
N GLN A 264 -13.01 7.59 -9.07
CA GLN A 264 -11.93 8.45 -8.61
C GLN A 264 -12.10 9.92 -9.00
N PHE A 265 -13.16 10.26 -9.76
CA PHE A 265 -13.34 11.62 -10.23
C PHE A 265 -13.56 12.62 -9.09
N PRO A 266 -13.13 13.88 -9.26
CA PRO A 266 -13.43 14.93 -8.31
C PRO A 266 -14.95 15.11 -8.13
N ALA A 267 -15.37 15.48 -6.93
CA ALA A 267 -16.78 15.70 -6.64
C ALA A 267 -17.34 16.82 -7.52
N SER A 268 -18.53 16.61 -8.10
CA SER A 268 -19.13 17.58 -9.04
C SER A 268 -19.37 18.96 -8.42
N SER A 269 -19.50 19.06 -7.09
CA SER A 269 -19.60 20.34 -6.38
C SER A 269 -18.29 21.13 -6.42
N ASP A 270 -17.16 20.45 -6.27
CA ASP A 270 -15.84 21.08 -6.32
C ASP A 270 -15.52 21.50 -7.75
N LEU A 271 -15.83 20.66 -8.75
CA LEU A 271 -15.70 21.01 -10.16
C LEU A 271 -16.52 22.24 -10.54
N LYS A 272 -17.79 22.32 -10.11
CA LYS A 272 -18.62 23.51 -10.38
C LYS A 272 -18.14 24.76 -9.67
N ARG A 273 -17.51 24.62 -8.50
CA ARG A 273 -16.98 25.74 -7.71
C ARG A 273 -15.69 26.28 -8.32
N ASP A 274 -14.78 25.40 -8.68
CA ASP A 274 -13.39 25.74 -9.03
C ASP A 274 -13.19 25.84 -10.55
N PHE A 275 -13.94 25.06 -11.34
CA PHE A 275 -13.79 24.93 -12.80
C PHE A 275 -15.15 24.80 -13.54
N PRO A 276 -16.04 25.80 -13.45
CA PRO A 276 -17.45 25.68 -13.85
C PRO A 276 -17.66 25.25 -15.31
N ASP A 277 -16.80 25.72 -16.23
CA ASP A 277 -16.94 25.47 -17.67
C ASP A 277 -15.69 24.86 -18.32
N SER A 278 -14.54 24.87 -17.64
CA SER A 278 -13.25 24.49 -18.21
C SER A 278 -12.85 23.03 -18.01
N LEU A 279 -13.47 22.30 -17.06
CA LEU A 279 -13.04 20.95 -16.70
C LEU A 279 -14.21 19.95 -16.66
N ARG A 280 -14.09 18.85 -17.41
CA ARG A 280 -15.12 17.80 -17.53
C ARG A 280 -14.50 16.42 -17.46
N PHE A 281 -15.27 15.44 -16.97
CA PHE A 281 -14.83 14.04 -16.85
C PHE A 281 -15.86 13.10 -17.48
N HIS A 282 -15.37 12.04 -18.12
CA HIS A 282 -16.17 11.10 -18.90
C HIS A 282 -15.73 9.66 -18.62
N VAL A 283 -16.71 8.76 -18.42
CA VAL A 283 -16.43 7.33 -18.28
C VAL A 283 -16.23 6.71 -19.66
N ARG A 284 -15.00 6.35 -20.01
CA ARG A 284 -14.59 5.77 -21.30
C ARG A 284 -13.40 4.83 -21.10
N ASP A 285 -13.50 3.65 -21.71
CA ASP A 285 -12.39 2.70 -21.80
C ASP A 285 -11.44 3.12 -22.95
N ALA A 286 -10.15 3.27 -22.64
CA ALA A 286 -9.12 3.62 -23.61
C ALA A 286 -8.96 2.57 -24.73
N THR A 287 -9.41 1.34 -24.48
CA THR A 287 -9.27 0.18 -25.37
C THR A 287 -10.57 -0.23 -26.06
N ALA A 288 -11.61 0.60 -25.99
CA ALA A 288 -12.90 0.33 -26.62
C ALA A 288 -12.78 0.27 -28.16
N GLU A 289 -13.52 -0.66 -28.78
CA GLU A 289 -13.53 -0.86 -30.25
C GLU A 289 -14.11 0.31 -31.04
N GLY A 290 -14.89 1.19 -30.40
CA GLY A 290 -15.43 2.42 -30.98
C GLY A 290 -14.72 3.69 -30.54
N GLY A 291 -13.56 3.56 -29.87
CA GLY A 291 -12.84 4.68 -29.26
C GLY A 291 -13.70 5.44 -28.24
N TYR A 292 -13.54 6.76 -28.21
CA TYR A 292 -14.21 7.64 -27.24
C TYR A 292 -15.60 8.14 -27.70
N GLY A 293 -15.99 7.80 -28.93
CA GLY A 293 -17.19 8.28 -29.60
C GLY A 293 -16.92 9.45 -30.54
N LYS A 294 -17.78 9.59 -31.56
CA LYS A 294 -17.60 10.56 -32.66
C LYS A 294 -17.53 12.02 -32.21
N ASP A 295 -18.16 12.35 -31.08
CA ASP A 295 -18.18 13.72 -30.54
C ASP A 295 -16.79 14.19 -30.08
N PHE A 296 -15.87 13.27 -29.83
CA PHE A 296 -14.51 13.55 -29.36
C PHE A 296 -13.43 13.37 -30.43
N GLU A 297 -13.79 12.88 -31.62
CA GLU A 297 -12.85 12.71 -32.73
C GLU A 297 -12.33 14.07 -33.23
N CYS A 298 -11.02 14.17 -33.41
CA CYS A 298 -10.34 15.37 -33.91
C CYS A 298 -10.68 16.66 -33.14
N GLN A 299 -10.85 16.58 -31.82
CA GLN A 299 -11.25 17.70 -30.98
C GLN A 299 -10.11 18.32 -30.17
N PHE A 300 -9.03 17.59 -29.94
CA PHE A 300 -8.01 17.95 -28.96
C PHE A 300 -6.73 18.44 -29.60
N ASP A 301 -6.18 19.53 -29.07
CA ASP A 301 -4.87 20.05 -29.45
C ASP A 301 -3.76 19.27 -28.75
N ILE A 302 -4.04 18.76 -27.54
CA ILE A 302 -3.13 17.94 -26.75
C ILE A 302 -3.91 16.75 -26.18
N VAL A 303 -3.36 15.54 -26.35
CA VAL A 303 -3.82 14.34 -25.66
C VAL A 303 -2.69 13.85 -24.79
N ALA A 304 -2.92 13.78 -23.49
CA ALA A 304 -1.98 13.27 -22.51
C ALA A 304 -2.32 11.83 -22.13
N VAL A 305 -1.28 11.01 -22.02
CA VAL A 305 -1.35 9.65 -21.48
C VAL A 305 -0.21 9.50 -20.48
N ARG A 306 -0.50 9.01 -19.28
CA ARG A 306 0.52 8.86 -18.23
C ARG A 306 0.34 7.54 -17.50
N LEU A 307 1.42 6.79 -17.33
CA LEU A 307 1.47 5.59 -16.47
C LEU A 307 0.48 4.48 -16.87
N LEU A 308 0.12 4.41 -18.16
CA LEU A 308 -0.84 3.43 -18.67
C LEU A 308 -0.20 2.05 -18.93
N HIS A 309 1.13 1.99 -19.05
CA HIS A 309 1.92 0.78 -19.36
C HIS A 309 1.65 -0.48 -18.52
N ILE A 310 1.16 -0.36 -17.28
CA ILE A 310 0.82 -1.51 -16.42
C ILE A 310 -0.62 -1.99 -16.55
N SER A 311 -1.50 -1.19 -17.16
CA SER A 311 -2.95 -1.41 -17.14
C SER A 311 -3.50 -2.02 -18.43
N ILE A 312 -2.66 -2.15 -19.47
CA ILE A 312 -3.05 -2.65 -20.80
C ILE A 312 -2.00 -3.62 -21.36
N ALA A 313 -2.45 -4.68 -22.04
CA ALA A 313 -1.60 -5.75 -22.55
C ALA A 313 -1.80 -5.99 -24.07
N GLY A 314 -0.75 -6.37 -24.78
CA GLY A 314 -0.83 -6.85 -26.17
C GLY A 314 -1.59 -5.94 -27.14
N ALA A 315 -2.60 -6.50 -27.82
CA ALA A 315 -3.38 -5.81 -28.83
C ALA A 315 -4.14 -4.58 -28.30
N GLN A 316 -4.39 -4.52 -26.99
CA GLN A 316 -5.01 -3.36 -26.34
C GLN A 316 -4.11 -2.13 -26.42
N TRP A 317 -2.78 -2.31 -26.45
CA TRP A 317 -1.83 -1.21 -26.61
C TRP A 317 -1.99 -0.50 -27.94
N THR A 318 -1.97 -1.26 -29.04
CA THR A 318 -2.15 -0.71 -30.40
C THR A 318 -3.47 0.03 -30.50
N ARG A 319 -4.52 -0.53 -29.90
CA ARG A 319 -5.85 0.10 -29.89
C ARG A 319 -5.88 1.38 -29.05
N ALA A 320 -5.28 1.39 -27.86
CA ALA A 320 -5.20 2.58 -27.03
C ALA A 320 -4.46 3.72 -27.73
N VAL A 321 -3.37 3.42 -28.42
CA VAL A 321 -2.63 4.40 -29.24
C VAL A 321 -3.51 4.93 -30.38
N GLN A 322 -4.19 4.05 -31.13
CA GLN A 322 -5.09 4.46 -32.21
C GLN A 322 -6.23 5.35 -31.71
N ASN A 323 -6.85 4.99 -30.58
CA ASN A 323 -7.91 5.75 -29.96
C ASN A 323 -7.41 7.12 -29.47
N ALA A 324 -6.21 7.18 -28.87
CA ALA A 324 -5.60 8.44 -28.46
C ALA A 324 -5.30 9.35 -29.64
N ILE A 325 -4.78 8.80 -30.75
CA ILE A 325 -4.52 9.56 -31.98
C ILE A 325 -5.83 10.08 -32.60
N ALA A 326 -6.91 9.29 -32.59
CA ALA A 326 -8.19 9.69 -33.15
C ALA A 326 -8.83 10.92 -32.46
N LEU A 327 -8.45 11.19 -31.20
CA LEU A 327 -8.88 12.39 -30.47
C LEU A 327 -8.19 13.67 -30.98
N LEU A 328 -7.00 13.56 -31.57
CA LEU A 328 -6.17 14.70 -31.95
C LEU A 328 -6.69 15.39 -33.21
N LYS A 329 -6.75 16.72 -33.16
CA LYS A 329 -6.84 17.55 -34.35
C LYS A 329 -5.62 17.32 -35.26
N PRO A 330 -5.73 17.58 -36.57
CA PRO A 330 -4.54 17.66 -37.43
C PRO A 330 -3.52 18.66 -36.88
N GLY A 331 -2.30 18.20 -36.61
CA GLY A 331 -1.24 19.01 -35.99
C GLY A 331 -1.26 19.09 -34.46
N GLY A 332 -2.16 18.34 -33.80
CA GLY A 332 -2.18 18.18 -32.35
C GLY A 332 -1.04 17.29 -31.83
N TYR A 333 -0.82 17.33 -30.53
CA TYR A 333 0.31 16.68 -29.85
C TYR A 333 -0.16 15.55 -28.94
N LEU A 334 0.41 14.35 -29.14
CA LEU A 334 0.30 13.25 -28.18
C LEU A 334 1.47 13.36 -27.20
N GLN A 335 1.17 13.62 -25.93
CA GLN A 335 2.16 13.58 -24.87
C GLN A 335 1.99 12.28 -24.07
N TRP A 336 2.90 11.33 -24.26
CA TRP A 336 2.86 10.05 -23.57
C TRP A 336 4.04 9.93 -22.59
N ILE A 337 3.75 9.94 -21.30
CA ILE A 337 4.77 9.76 -20.24
C ILE A 337 4.60 8.37 -19.63
N ASP A 338 5.47 7.46 -20.04
CA ASP A 338 5.54 6.11 -19.48
C ASP A 338 6.99 5.68 -19.29
N TRP A 339 7.19 4.65 -18.47
CA TRP A 339 8.46 3.94 -18.41
C TRP A 339 8.28 2.54 -18.99
N ASP A 340 9.32 2.05 -19.68
CA ASP A 340 9.33 0.68 -20.16
C ASP A 340 9.97 -0.23 -19.12
N PRO A 341 9.20 -1.13 -18.50
CA PRO A 341 9.74 -2.07 -17.53
C PRO A 341 10.79 -3.01 -18.12
N HIS A 342 10.71 -3.34 -19.42
CA HIS A 342 11.69 -4.20 -20.07
C HIS A 342 13.06 -3.52 -20.17
N SER A 343 13.07 -2.19 -20.29
CA SER A 343 14.28 -1.38 -20.38
C SER A 343 14.92 -1.05 -19.02
N ALA A 344 14.24 -1.37 -17.91
CA ALA A 344 14.69 -1.01 -16.56
C ALA A 344 16.12 -1.51 -16.30
N ARG A 345 16.97 -0.66 -15.71
CA ARG A 345 18.36 -1.00 -15.40
C ARG A 345 18.75 -0.44 -14.04
N LEU A 346 19.65 -1.14 -13.35
CA LEU A 346 20.18 -0.64 -12.09
C LEU A 346 21.14 0.51 -12.35
N VAL A 347 20.93 1.59 -11.62
CA VAL A 347 21.85 2.74 -11.56
C VAL A 347 22.37 2.82 -10.13
N GLN A 348 23.67 2.58 -9.97
CA GLN A 348 24.30 2.62 -8.65
C GLN A 348 24.75 4.05 -8.31
N SER A 349 24.40 4.52 -7.11
CA SER A 349 24.93 5.78 -6.58
C SER A 349 26.39 5.67 -6.11
N ARG A 350 26.85 4.44 -5.81
CA ARG A 350 28.24 4.12 -5.47
C ARG A 350 28.77 3.06 -6.44
N PRO A 351 29.70 3.41 -7.34
CA PRO A 351 30.31 2.43 -8.24
C PRO A 351 30.97 1.30 -7.44
N MET A 352 30.93 0.07 -7.96
CA MET A 352 31.62 -1.14 -7.43
C MET A 352 30.95 -1.87 -6.27
N LEU A 353 29.73 -1.52 -5.86
CA LEU A 353 28.97 -2.38 -4.93
C LEU A 353 28.47 -3.63 -5.66
N GLU A 354 28.56 -4.78 -5.00
CA GLU A 354 27.98 -6.02 -5.51
C GLU A 354 26.45 -5.88 -5.57
N HIS A 355 25.88 -6.17 -6.74
CA HIS A 355 24.45 -5.94 -7.04
C HIS A 355 23.78 -7.17 -7.66
N THR A 356 24.43 -8.32 -7.64
CA THR A 356 23.97 -9.56 -8.28
C THR A 356 22.57 -9.99 -7.82
N ALA A 357 22.26 -9.84 -6.53
CA ALA A 357 20.91 -10.16 -6.01
C ALA A 357 19.83 -9.22 -6.58
N ILE A 358 20.16 -7.94 -6.77
CA ILE A 358 19.22 -6.96 -7.32
C ILE A 358 19.10 -7.16 -8.83
N ASP A 359 20.18 -7.51 -9.54
CA ASP A 359 20.11 -7.88 -10.96
C ASP A 359 19.22 -9.08 -11.19
N GLN A 360 19.32 -10.11 -10.35
CA GLN A 360 18.46 -11.30 -10.41
C GLN A 360 16.99 -10.92 -10.18
N LEU A 361 16.72 -10.09 -9.17
CA LEU A 361 15.36 -9.60 -8.91
C LEU A 361 14.83 -8.77 -10.08
N LEU A 362 15.63 -7.88 -10.64
CA LEU A 362 15.26 -7.09 -11.80
C LEU A 362 14.99 -7.98 -13.01
N GLY A 363 15.79 -9.05 -13.20
CA GLY A 363 15.57 -10.07 -14.21
C GLY A 363 14.24 -10.79 -14.03
N LEU A 364 13.90 -11.22 -12.81
CA LEU A 364 12.61 -11.85 -12.48
C LEU A 364 11.45 -10.88 -12.70
N PHE A 365 11.60 -9.62 -12.29
CA PHE A 365 10.59 -8.59 -12.49
C PHE A 365 10.32 -8.34 -13.98
N LYS A 366 11.37 -8.27 -14.80
CA LYS A 366 11.24 -8.19 -16.26
C LYS A 366 10.57 -9.41 -16.86
N GLN A 367 10.90 -10.61 -16.40
CA GLN A 367 10.26 -11.84 -16.87
C GLN A 367 8.77 -11.87 -16.50
N PHE A 368 8.43 -11.46 -15.28
CA PHE A 368 7.04 -11.37 -14.81
C PHE A 368 6.23 -10.38 -15.67
N LEU A 369 6.76 -9.18 -15.91
CA LEU A 369 6.07 -8.19 -16.75
C LEU A 369 6.03 -8.58 -18.22
N GLY A 370 7.08 -9.24 -18.73
CA GLY A 370 7.08 -9.83 -20.06
C GLY A 370 6.03 -10.93 -20.23
N ALA A 371 5.77 -11.73 -19.20
CA ALA A 371 4.70 -12.74 -19.23
C ALA A 371 3.30 -12.12 -19.22
N LEU A 372 3.13 -10.93 -18.64
CA LEU A 372 1.88 -10.17 -18.69
C LEU A 372 1.70 -9.38 -20.00
N ASP A 373 2.70 -9.37 -20.88
CA ASP A 373 2.74 -8.58 -22.11
C ASP A 373 2.49 -7.07 -21.88
N THR A 374 2.91 -6.56 -20.70
CA THR A 374 2.74 -5.16 -20.26
C THR A 374 3.97 -4.33 -20.57
N GLY A 375 3.80 -3.03 -20.85
CA GLY A 375 4.91 -2.13 -21.11
C GLY A 375 5.55 -2.30 -22.49
N ALA A 376 5.35 -1.30 -23.34
CA ALA A 376 5.66 -1.45 -24.76
C ALA A 376 5.99 -0.14 -25.47
N THR A 377 6.61 0.85 -24.81
CA THR A 377 7.18 1.98 -25.57
C THR A 377 8.26 1.48 -26.55
N ALA A 378 8.92 0.35 -26.25
CA ALA A 378 9.76 -0.40 -27.18
C ALA A 378 9.02 -0.98 -28.43
N ARG A 379 7.69 -0.97 -28.48
CA ARG A 379 6.88 -1.33 -29.66
C ARG A 379 6.47 -0.11 -30.49
N LEU A 380 6.57 1.11 -29.94
CA LEU A 380 6.35 2.33 -30.71
C LEU A 380 7.51 2.49 -31.70
N PRO A 381 7.27 2.93 -32.95
CA PRO A 381 8.35 3.33 -33.86
C PRO A 381 9.30 4.32 -33.17
N GLU A 382 10.60 4.28 -33.48
CA GLU A 382 11.58 5.23 -32.88
C GLU A 382 11.15 6.69 -33.07
N GLU A 383 10.50 6.99 -34.20
CA GLU A 383 9.91 8.28 -34.55
C GLU A 383 8.87 8.81 -33.54
N MET A 384 8.34 7.94 -32.67
CA MET A 384 7.36 8.29 -31.64
C MET A 384 7.97 8.36 -30.22
N ARG A 385 9.30 8.20 -30.05
CA ARG A 385 9.97 8.07 -28.73
C ARG A 385 10.77 9.29 -28.28
N GLU A 386 10.53 10.47 -28.84
CA GLU A 386 11.30 11.69 -28.54
C GLU A 386 10.86 12.41 -27.26
#